data_AF-A0A367A9I8-F1
#
_entry.id   AF-A0A367A9I8-F1
#
_cell.length_a   1.000
_cell.length_b   1.000
_cell.length_c   1.000
_cell.angle_alpha   90.00
_cell.angle_beta   90.00
_cell.angle_gamma   90.00
#
_symmetry.space_group_name_H-M   'P 1'
#
loop_
_entity.id
_entity.type
_entity.pdbx_description
1 polymer ?
#
loop_
_entity_poly.entity_id
_entity_poly.type
_entity_poly.pdbx_seq_one_letter_code
_entity_poly.pdbx_strand_id
1 'polypeptide(L)' 'MQYFEDLSVGTTARFGRYEVTREEVVEFASKYDPQPFHLSDEAAAQTHFGRLSASGWHTCAMTMATVSYTHLRA' A
#
# COMPACT_ATOMS: atom_id res chain seq x y z
N MET A 1 1.37 -20.82 -11.49
CA MET A 1 2.70 -20.21 -11.24
C MET A 1 3.25 -19.79 -12.58
N GLN A 2 3.68 -18.54 -12.71
CA GLN A 2 4.19 -17.96 -13.95
C GLN A 2 5.71 -18.13 -14.04
N TYR A 3 6.21 -18.52 -15.21
CA TYR A 3 7.65 -18.62 -15.48
C TYR A 3 8.14 -17.43 -16.31
N PHE A 4 9.46 -17.32 -16.47
CA PHE A 4 10.07 -16.20 -17.19
C PHE A 4 9.68 -16.21 -18.67
N GLU A 5 9.57 -17.40 -19.26
CA GLU A 5 9.22 -17.66 -20.65
C GLU A 5 7.77 -17.25 -20.99
N ASP A 6 6.91 -17.12 -19.97
CA ASP A 6 5.52 -16.69 -20.12
C ASP A 6 5.38 -15.15 -20.16
N LEU A 7 6.46 -14.40 -19.90
CA LEU A 7 6.45 -12.94 -19.87
C LEU A 7 6.71 -12.35 -21.26
N SER A 8 5.82 -11.45 -21.70
CA SER A 8 6.01 -10.68 -22.93
C SER A 8 6.11 -9.18 -22.62
N VAL A 9 7.03 -8.48 -23.31
CA VAL A 9 7.20 -7.03 -23.16
C VAL A 9 5.89 -6.32 -23.48
N GLY A 10 5.46 -5.43 -22.57
CA GLY A 10 4.18 -4.73 -22.68
C GLY A 10 3.00 -5.44 -22.03
N THR A 11 3.20 -6.60 -21.40
CA THR A 11 2.16 -7.24 -20.57
C THR A 11 1.70 -6.28 -19.48
N THR A 12 0.39 -6.08 -19.37
CA THR A 12 -0.24 -5.26 -18.31
C THR A 12 -1.23 -6.09 -17.52
N ALA A 13 -1.32 -5.84 -16.21
CA ALA A 13 -2.37 -6.38 -15.35
C ALA A 13 -3.21 -5.24 -14.77
N ARG A 14 -4.49 -5.52 -14.52
CA ARG A 14 -5.40 -4.66 -13.77
C ARG A 14 -5.86 -5.42 -12.56
N PHE A 15 -5.80 -4.77 -11.41
CA PHE A 15 -6.18 -5.36 -10.14
C PHE A 15 -7.50 -4.77 -9.64
N GLY A 16 -8.10 -5.46 -8.68
CA GLY A 16 -9.31 -4.98 -8.00
C GLY A 16 -9.03 -3.76 -7.12
N ARG A 17 -10.09 -3.30 -6.43
CA ARG A 17 -10.01 -2.23 -5.43
C ARG A 17 -9.84 -2.83 -4.04
N TYR A 18 -8.94 -2.25 -3.26
CA TYR A 18 -8.84 -2.45 -1.81
C TYR A 18 -9.21 -1.13 -1.12
N GLU A 19 -10.15 -1.18 -0.18
CA GLU A 19 -10.50 -0.01 0.62
C GLU A 19 -9.57 0.09 1.82
N VAL A 20 -8.77 1.15 1.87
CA VAL A 20 -7.85 1.42 2.97
C VAL A 20 -8.56 2.29 3.99
N THR A 21 -8.73 1.77 5.20
CA THR A 21 -9.36 2.49 6.30
C THR A 21 -8.33 3.33 7.07
N ARG A 22 -8.81 4.36 7.77
CA ARG A 22 -7.96 5.18 8.63
C ARG A 22 -7.33 4.36 9.74
N GLU A 23 -8.11 3.47 10.33
CA GLU A 23 -7.72 2.61 11.44
C GLU A 23 -6.57 1.70 11.03
N GLU A 24 -6.65 1.09 9.85
CA GLU A 24 -5.57 0.26 9.30
C GLU A 24 -4.30 1.06 9.05
N VAL A 25 -4.42 2.30 8.54
CA VAL A 25 -3.25 3.18 8.35
C VAL A 25 -2.55 3.47 9.67
N VAL A 26 -3.31 3.86 10.70
CA VAL A 26 -2.76 4.16 12.02
C VAL A 26 -2.17 2.90 12.65
N GLU A 27 -2.84 1.75 12.52
CA GLU A 27 -2.34 0.47 13.02
C GLU A 27 -1.01 0.08 12.38
N PHE A 28 -0.91 0.15 11.05
CA PHE A 28 0.34 -0.15 10.34
C PHE A 28 1.46 0.81 10.76
N ALA A 29 1.19 2.11 10.75
CA ALA A 29 2.16 3.13 11.09
C ALA A 29 2.66 2.98 12.53
N SER A 30 1.77 2.64 13.48
CA SER A 30 2.13 2.44 14.88
C SER A 30 3.16 1.32 15.08
N LYS A 31 3.18 0.33 14.19
CA LYS A 31 4.08 -0.82 14.25
C LYS A 31 5.36 -0.62 13.45
N TYR A 32 5.27 0.02 12.28
CA TYR A 32 6.32 -0.06 11.27
C TYR A 32 6.85 1.30 10.78
N ASP A 33 6.10 2.38 10.94
CA ASP A 33 6.48 3.71 10.46
C ASP A 33 5.81 4.82 11.31
N PRO A 34 6.23 5.01 12.57
CA PRO A 34 5.52 5.83 13.55
C PRO A 34 5.82 7.34 13.37
N GLN A 35 5.90 7.81 12.13
CA GLN A 35 6.00 9.24 11.87
C GLN A 35 4.68 9.93 12.30
N PRO A 36 4.72 11.06 13.02
CA PRO A 36 3.52 11.64 13.63
C PRO A 36 2.35 11.90 12.68
N PHE A 37 2.64 12.27 11.42
CA PHE A 37 1.61 12.55 10.41
C PHE A 37 0.90 11.31 9.84
N HIS A 38 1.31 10.11 10.24
CA HIS A 38 0.58 8.86 10.01
C HIS A 38 -0.35 8.48 11.18
N LEU A 39 -0.19 9.12 12.34
CA LEU A 39 -0.83 8.71 13.60
C LEU A 39 -1.91 9.69 14.07
N SER A 40 -1.83 10.96 13.66
CA SER A 40 -2.70 12.03 14.16
C SER A 40 -3.02 13.04 13.05
N ASP A 41 -4.28 13.52 13.03
CA ASP A 41 -4.68 14.61 12.13
C ASP A 41 -3.99 15.92 12.50
N GLU A 42 -3.83 16.18 13.80
CA GLU A 42 -3.21 17.39 14.32
C GLU A 42 -1.74 17.48 13.86
N ALA A 43 -1.00 16.38 13.96
CA ALA A 43 0.37 16.30 13.48
C ALA A 43 0.43 16.39 11.95
N ALA A 44 -0.48 15.72 11.24
CA ALA A 44 -0.50 15.74 9.78
C ALA A 44 -0.86 17.13 9.21
N ALA A 45 -1.73 17.89 9.89
CA ALA A 45 -2.09 19.26 9.53
C ALA A 45 -0.89 20.23 9.53
N GLN A 46 0.18 19.91 10.26
CA GLN A 46 1.42 20.69 10.30
C GLN A 46 2.40 20.34 9.18
N THR A 47 2.07 19.36 8.34
CA THR A 47 2.90 18.92 7.21
C THR A 47 2.32 19.36 5.88
N HIS A 48 3.09 19.19 4.80
CA HIS A 48 2.61 19.44 3.44
C HIS A 48 1.44 18.52 3.02
N PHE A 49 1.16 17.44 3.75
CA PHE A 49 0.01 16.58 3.49
C PHE A 49 -1.30 17.26 3.92
N GLY A 50 -1.28 18.09 4.98
CA GLY A 50 -2.47 18.79 5.51
C GLY A 50 -3.54 17.89 6.12
N ARG A 51 -3.38 16.57 6.03
CA ARG A 51 -4.27 15.51 6.54
C ARG A 51 -3.45 14.23 6.69
N LEU A 52 -3.99 13.29 7.44
CA LEU A 52 -3.38 11.98 7.63
C LEU A 52 -3.09 11.32 6.28
N SER A 53 -1.84 10.87 6.11
CA SER A 53 -1.37 10.11 4.96
C SER A 53 -1.11 8.67 5.39
N ALA A 54 -1.31 7.71 4.49
CA ALA A 54 -0.77 6.37 4.69
C ALA A 54 0.77 6.37 4.58
N SER A 55 1.42 5.44 5.27
CA SER A 55 2.86 5.20 5.08
C SER A 55 3.13 4.69 3.67
N GLY A 56 4.22 5.15 3.06
CA GLY A 56 4.69 4.62 1.78
C GLY A 56 4.93 3.11 1.84
N TRP A 57 5.44 2.60 2.97
CA TRP A 57 5.66 1.18 3.20
C TRP A 57 4.35 0.38 3.24
N HIS A 58 3.29 0.95 3.83
CA HIS A 58 1.96 0.33 3.85
C HIS A 58 1.42 0.17 2.43
N THR A 59 1.47 1.25 1.62
CA THR A 59 1.00 1.21 0.22
C THR A 59 1.82 0.26 -0.66
N CYS A 60 3.13 0.19 -0.44
CA CYS A 60 4.02 -0.75 -1.11
C CYS A 60 3.66 -2.20 -0.76
N ALA A 61 3.48 -2.51 0.53
CA ALA A 61 3.13 -3.84 0.99
C ALA A 61 1.78 -4.32 0.43
N MET A 62 0.75 -3.46 0.42
CA MET A 62 -0.55 -3.78 -0.18
C MET A 62 -0.45 -4.03 -1.69
N THR A 63 0.36 -3.24 -2.40
CA THR A 63 0.60 -3.41 -3.83
C THR A 63 1.30 -4.74 -4.10
N MET A 64 2.36 -5.05 -3.35
CA MET A 64 3.08 -6.32 -3.49
C MET A 64 2.18 -7.52 -3.20
N ALA A 65 1.36 -7.45 -2.15
CA ALA A 65 0.37 -8.49 -1.87
C ALA A 65 -0.58 -8.68 -3.06
N THR A 66 -1.10 -7.59 -3.63
CA THR A 66 -2.01 -7.63 -4.78
C THR A 66 -1.37 -8.30 -6.00
N VAL A 67 -0.11 -7.94 -6.31
CA VAL A 67 0.66 -8.56 -7.39
C VAL A 67 0.89 -10.04 -7.12
N SER A 68 1.37 -10.40 -5.92
CA SER A 68 1.67 -11.79 -5.55
C SER A 68 0.43 -12.69 -5.54
N TYR A 69 -0.72 -12.25 -5.02
CA TYR A 69 -1.95 -13.05 -4.99
C TYR A 69 -2.46 -13.40 -6.38
N THR A 70 -2.28 -12.51 -7.35
CA THR A 70 -2.74 -12.74 -8.74
C THR A 70 -1.92 -13.83 -9.42
N HIS A 71 -0.62 -13.92 -9.14
CA HIS A 71 0.26 -14.96 -9.71
C HIS A 71 0.18 -16.32 -8.99
N LEU A 72 -0.50 -16.40 -7.85
CA LEU A 72 -0.73 -17.65 -7.10
C LEU A 72 -2.05 -18.36 -7.49
N ARG A 73 -2.97 -17.68 -8.19
CA ARG A 73 -4.26 -18.24 -8.61
C ARG A 73 -4.39 -18.46 -10.13
N ALA A 74 -3.30 -18.29 -10.88
CA ALA A 74 -3.18 -18.61 -12.30
C ALA A 74 -2.29 -19.84 -12.52
#